data_AF-A0A1J5PIS9-F1
#
_entry.id   AF-A0A1J5PIS9-F1
#
_cell.length_a   1.000
_cell.length_b   1.000
_cell.length_c   1.000
_cell.angle_alpha   90.00
_cell.angle_beta   90.00
_cell.angle_gamma   90.00
#
_symmetry.space_group_name_H-M   'P 1'
#
loop_
_entity.id
_entity.type
_entity.pdbx_description
1 polymer ?
#
loop_
_entity_poly.entity_id
_entity_poly.type
_entity_poly.pdbx_seq_one_letter_code
_entity_poly.pdbx_strand_id
1 'polypeptide(L)'
;MAILVHVASVWVPYTSESKEAIEPYPEILKEIKLGLQECARKLAHYLRHETQLHEEYDRRSYIEKYLPHIGVALQDILALSNDERDSTVRKLDDVLHKSRTTQRPGP
;
A
#
# COMPACT_ATOMS: atom_id res chain seq x y z
N MET A 1 -4.98 -14.29 7.61
CA MET A 1 -4.33 -13.58 8.72
C MET A 1 -4.24 -14.53 9.90
N ALA A 2 -3.07 -14.70 10.49
CA ALA A 2 -2.89 -15.51 11.70
C ALA A 2 -2.25 -14.63 12.78
N ILE A 3 -2.69 -14.81 14.03
CA ILE A 3 -2.13 -14.12 15.19
C ILE A 3 -1.77 -15.21 16.19
N LEU A 4 -0.50 -15.24 16.59
CA LEU A 4 0.00 -16.17 17.60
C LEU A 4 0.50 -15.35 18.78
N VAL A 5 0.02 -15.69 19.97
CA VAL A 5 0.47 -15.09 21.23
C VAL A 5 1.01 -16.21 22.10
N HIS A 6 2.28 -16.09 22.48
CA HIS A 6 2.93 -17.04 23.39
C HIS A 6 3.07 -16.39 24.76
N VAL A 7 2.62 -17.10 25.80
CA VAL A 7 2.70 -16.66 27.20
C VAL A 7 3.51 -17.69 27.97
N ALA A 8 4.55 -17.25 28.67
CA ALA A 8 5.41 -18.09 29.49
C ALA A 8 5.70 -17.44 30.84
N SER A 9 5.48 -18.18 31.91
CA SER A 9 5.82 -17.80 33.29
C SER A 9 6.00 -19.05 34.15
N VAL A 10 6.56 -18.89 35.36
CA VAL A 10 6.72 -19.98 36.34
C VAL A 10 5.35 -20.53 36.75
N TRP A 11 4.37 -19.64 36.89
CA TRP A 11 2.98 -19.97 37.16
C TRP A 11 2.09 -19.11 36.26
N VAL A 12 1.40 -19.74 35.30
CA VAL A 12 0.44 -19.09 34.41
C VAL A 12 -0.93 -19.20 35.05
N PRO A 13 -1.67 -18.09 35.20
CA PRO A 13 -3.02 -18.16 35.75
C PRO A 13 -4.02 -18.68 34.71
N TYR A 14 -4.62 -19.82 34.99
CA TYR A 14 -5.66 -20.40 34.15
C TYR A 14 -7.03 -20.26 34.81
N THR A 15 -8.07 -20.07 33.99
CA THR A 15 -9.47 -20.01 34.42
C THR A 15 -10.00 -21.33 34.97
N SER A 16 -9.35 -22.45 34.63
CA SER A 16 -9.68 -23.80 35.11
C SER A 16 -8.43 -24.68 35.20
N GLU A 17 -8.54 -25.79 35.95
CA GLU A 17 -7.47 -26.80 36.07
C GLU A 17 -7.11 -27.45 34.73
N SER A 18 -8.05 -27.47 33.78
CA SER A 18 -7.87 -28.01 32.44
C SER A 18 -6.92 -27.18 31.56
N LYS A 19 -6.53 -25.97 32.00
CA LYS A 19 -5.57 -25.08 31.32
C LYS A 19 -5.96 -24.66 29.89
N GLU A 20 -7.25 -24.51 29.65
CA GLU A 20 -7.76 -24.18 28.31
C GLU A 20 -7.73 -22.68 28.01
N ALA A 21 -7.86 -21.83 29.04
CA ALA A 21 -7.85 -20.38 28.90
C ALA A 21 -7.12 -19.69 30.06
N ILE A 22 -6.41 -18.60 29.73
CA ILE A 22 -5.68 -17.75 30.66
C ILE A 22 -6.65 -16.75 31.32
N GLU A 23 -6.53 -16.56 32.63
CA GLU A 23 -7.31 -15.57 33.39
C GLU A 23 -6.99 -14.13 32.91
N PRO A 24 -8.00 -13.26 32.69
CA PRO A 24 -7.81 -11.94 32.08
C PRO A 24 -7.31 -10.87 33.07
N TYR A 25 -6.14 -11.09 33.67
CA TYR A 25 -5.53 -10.09 34.54
C TYR A 25 -5.21 -8.80 33.75
N PRO A 26 -5.49 -7.61 34.30
CA PRO A 26 -5.24 -6.34 33.63
C PRO A 26 -3.80 -6.17 33.12
N GLU A 27 -2.82 -6.66 33.87
CA GLU A 27 -1.40 -6.59 33.53
C GLU A 27 -1.06 -7.46 32.31
N ILE A 28 -1.58 -8.69 32.26
CA ILE A 28 -1.38 -9.62 31.13
C ILE A 28 -2.05 -9.05 29.87
N LEU A 29 -3.29 -8.59 29.99
CA LEU A 29 -4.01 -7.98 28.87
C LEU A 29 -3.31 -6.74 28.33
N LYS A 30 -2.77 -5.90 29.23
CA LYS A 30 -2.01 -4.71 28.85
C LYS A 30 -0.77 -5.09 28.04
N GLU A 31 -0.02 -6.09 28.48
CA GLU A 31 1.21 -6.50 27.79
C GLU A 31 0.93 -7.14 26.42
N ILE A 32 -0.06 -8.04 26.35
CA ILE A 32 -0.48 -8.64 25.07
C ILE A 32 -0.94 -7.55 24.10
N LYS A 33 -1.71 -6.55 24.58
CA LYS A 33 -2.15 -5.43 23.75
C LYS A 33 -0.97 -4.62 23.21
N LEU A 34 0.01 -4.28 24.06
CA LEU A 34 1.19 -3.53 23.63
C LEU A 34 2.02 -4.32 22.60
N GLY A 35 2.25 -5.61 22.84
CA GLY A 35 2.95 -6.49 21.90
C GLY A 35 2.22 -6.61 20.55
N LEU A 36 0.90 -6.77 20.56
CA LEU A 36 0.10 -6.78 19.32
C LEU A 36 0.16 -5.44 18.58
N GLN A 37 0.13 -4.31 19.30
CA GLN A 37 0.22 -2.98 18.69
C GLN A 37 1.57 -2.75 18.00
N GLU A 38 2.68 -3.23 18.58
CA GLU A 38 4.00 -3.20 17.95
C GLU A 38 4.03 -3.98 16.63
N CYS A 39 3.55 -5.23 16.65
CA CYS A 39 3.46 -6.05 15.44
C CYS A 39 2.52 -5.44 14.40
N ALA A 40 1.39 -4.89 14.83
CA ALA A 40 0.42 -4.23 13.95
C ALA A 40 1.00 -2.97 13.29
N ARG A 41 1.82 -2.18 13.98
CA ARG A 41 2.52 -1.02 13.40
C ARG A 41 3.44 -1.45 12.24
N LYS A 42 4.23 -2.50 12.44
CA LYS A 42 5.12 -3.04 11.40
C LYS A 42 4.33 -3.54 10.19
N LEU A 43 3.25 -4.29 10.44
CA LEU A 43 2.37 -4.75 9.37
C LEU A 43 1.71 -3.59 8.63
N ALA A 44 1.23 -2.56 9.35
CA ALA A 44 0.59 -1.40 8.75
C ALA A 44 1.57 -0.64 7.83
N HIS A 45 2.84 -0.50 8.22
CA HIS A 45 3.85 0.07 7.35
C HIS A 45 4.02 -0.76 6.07
N TYR A 46 4.16 -2.08 6.19
CA TYR A 46 4.30 -2.96 5.03
C TYR A 46 3.09 -2.84 4.08
N LEU A 47 1.88 -2.92 4.62
CA LEU A 47 0.65 -2.81 3.82
C LEU A 47 0.51 -1.45 3.13
N ARG A 48 0.91 -0.35 3.78
CA ARG A 48 0.92 0.97 3.15
C ARG A 48 1.88 1.03 1.97
N HIS A 49 3.06 0.43 2.11
CA HIS A 49 4.03 0.36 1.04
C HIS A 49 3.49 -0.45 -0.15
N GLU A 50 2.95 -1.64 0.10
CA GLU A 50 2.32 -2.47 -0.93
C GLU A 50 1.16 -1.76 -1.63
N THR A 51 0.29 -1.09 -0.86
CA THR A 51 -0.84 -0.33 -1.42
C THR A 51 -0.35 0.80 -2.32
N GLN A 52 0.67 1.53 -1.89
CA GLN A 52 1.27 2.59 -2.69
C GLN A 52 1.87 2.05 -4.00
N LEU A 53 2.59 0.94 -3.96
CA LEU A 53 3.13 0.28 -5.15
C LEU A 53 2.02 -0.16 -6.12
N HIS A 54 0.93 -0.72 -5.59
CA HIS A 54 -0.21 -1.16 -6.39
C HIS A 54 -0.89 0.04 -7.07
N GLU A 55 -1.13 1.12 -6.32
CA GLU A 55 -1.70 2.34 -6.88
C GLU A 55 -0.80 2.98 -7.95
N GLU A 56 0.52 2.95 -7.75
CA GLU A 56 1.49 3.41 -8.75
C GLU A 56 1.43 2.56 -10.03
N TYR A 57 1.34 1.24 -9.88
CA TYR A 57 1.18 0.32 -11.00
C TYR A 57 -0.12 0.56 -11.77
N ASP A 58 -1.26 0.63 -11.07
CA ASP A 58 -2.57 0.84 -11.68
C ASP A 58 -2.62 2.17 -12.43
N ARG A 59 -2.10 3.25 -11.83
CA ARG A 59 -2.03 4.55 -12.50
C ARG A 59 -1.14 4.53 -13.73
N ARG A 60 -0.05 3.76 -13.73
CA ARG A 60 0.82 3.59 -14.91
C ARG A 60 0.10 2.81 -16.01
N SER A 61 -0.50 1.68 -15.65
CA SER A 61 -1.28 0.86 -16.57
C SER A 61 -2.41 1.68 -17.21
N TYR A 62 -3.07 2.54 -16.43
CA TYR A 62 -4.09 3.44 -16.93
C TYR A 62 -3.54 4.42 -17.98
N ILE A 63 -2.41 5.08 -17.72
CA ILE A 63 -1.80 5.99 -18.70
C ILE A 63 -1.44 5.24 -19.98
N GLU A 64 -0.70 4.13 -19.87
CA GLU A 64 -0.28 3.35 -21.04
C GLU A 64 -1.47 2.91 -21.90
N LYS A 65 -2.60 2.59 -21.24
CA LYS A 65 -3.85 2.22 -21.90
C LYS A 65 -4.53 3.38 -22.63
N TYR A 66 -4.57 4.58 -22.04
CA TYR A 66 -5.38 5.69 -22.57
C TYR A 66 -4.59 6.72 -23.39
N LEU A 67 -3.27 6.84 -23.19
CA LEU A 67 -2.42 7.81 -23.88
C LEU A 67 -2.53 7.73 -25.42
N PRO A 68 -2.57 6.54 -26.06
CA PRO A 68 -2.74 6.43 -27.51
C PRO A 68 -4.10 6.97 -27.97
N HIS A 69 -5.17 6.69 -27.22
CA HIS A 69 -6.52 7.14 -27.54
C HIS A 69 -6.66 8.67 -27.42
N ILE A 70 -6.04 9.26 -26.39
CA ILE A 70 -5.98 10.72 -26.24
C ILE A 70 -5.19 11.35 -27.40
N GLY A 71 -4.10 10.72 -27.83
CA GLY A 71 -3.32 11.18 -28.98
C GLY A 71 -4.16 11.31 -30.26
N VAL A 72 -4.98 10.29 -30.57
CA VAL A 72 -5.88 10.32 -31.74
C VAL A 72 -6.95 11.40 -31.59
N ALA A 73 -7.58 11.52 -30.41
CA ALA A 73 -8.60 12.54 -30.19
C ALA A 73 -8.04 13.97 -30.33
N LEU A 74 -6.82 14.23 -29.81
CA LEU A 74 -6.15 15.51 -29.98
C LEU A 74 -5.78 15.78 -31.44
N GLN A 75 -5.38 14.76 -32.17
CA GLN A 75 -5.11 14.85 -33.61
C GLN A 75 -6.35 15.32 -34.37
N ASP A 76 -7.52 14.74 -34.06
CA ASP A 76 -8.78 15.07 -34.72
C ASP A 76 -9.27 16.48 -34.37
N ILE A 77 -9.21 16.88 -33.09
CA ILE A 77 -9.72 18.17 -32.61
C ILE A 77 -8.86 19.34 -33.11
N LEU A 78 -7.53 19.18 -33.10
CA LEU A 78 -6.58 20.24 -33.43
C LEU A 78 -6.05 20.13 -34.86
N ALA A 79 -6.53 19.16 -35.65
CA ALA A 79 -6.09 18.86 -37.00
C ALA A 79 -4.56 18.70 -37.11
N LEU A 80 -3.96 17.96 -36.17
CA LEU A 80 -2.51 17.76 -36.12
C LEU A 80 -2.03 16.78 -37.21
N SER A 81 -0.83 17.00 -37.73
CA SER A 81 -0.12 15.97 -38.51
C SER A 81 0.31 14.80 -37.61
N ASN A 82 0.66 13.66 -38.23
CA ASN A 82 1.16 12.49 -37.48
C ASN A 82 2.41 12.81 -36.65
N ASP A 83 3.32 13.60 -37.19
CA ASP A 83 4.55 14.00 -36.51
C ASP A 83 4.26 14.91 -35.30
N GLU A 84 3.29 15.82 -35.43
CA GLU A 84 2.85 16.70 -34.34
C GLU A 84 2.10 15.93 -33.25
N ARG A 85 1.26 14.96 -33.63
CA ARG A 85 0.63 14.03 -32.68
C ARG A 85 1.70 13.29 -31.88
N ASP A 86 2.66 12.67 -32.55
CA ASP A 86 3.68 11.85 -31.88
C ASP A 86 4.58 12.69 -30.97
N SER A 87 4.90 13.93 -31.38
CA SER A 87 5.58 14.91 -30.52
C SER A 87 4.75 15.26 -29.29
N THR A 88 3.44 15.48 -29.46
CA THR A 88 2.52 15.85 -28.38
C THR A 88 2.34 14.71 -27.39
N VAL A 89 2.16 13.48 -27.88
CA VAL A 89 2.05 12.27 -27.06
C VAL A 89 3.32 12.03 -26.25
N ARG A 90 4.52 12.20 -26.84
CA ARG A 90 5.80 12.10 -26.12
C ARG A 90 5.94 13.16 -25.04
N LYS A 91 5.52 14.40 -25.29
CA LYS A 91 5.52 15.47 -24.28
C LYS A 91 4.55 15.17 -23.15
N LEU A 92 3.36 14.67 -23.46
CA LEU A 92 2.38 14.23 -22.45
C LEU A 92 2.94 13.09 -21.61
N ASP A 93 3.55 12.09 -22.24
CA ASP A 93 4.20 10.98 -21.56
C ASP A 93 5.27 11.47 -20.56
N ASP A 94 6.18 12.34 -21.02
CA ASP A 94 7.24 12.90 -20.17
C ASP A 94 6.68 13.73 -19.01
N VAL A 95 5.67 14.58 -19.24
CA VAL A 95 5.04 15.38 -18.17
C VAL A 95 4.31 14.49 -17.15
N LEU A 96 3.59 13.49 -17.62
CA LEU A 96 2.85 12.55 -16.77
C LEU A 96 3.80 11.67 -15.94
N HIS A 97 4.98 11.35 -16.46
CA HIS A 97 6.02 10.63 -15.73
C HIS A 97 6.84 11.54 -14.79
N LYS A 98 7.15 12.78 -15.19
CA LYS A 98 8.02 13.72 -14.44
C LYS A 98 7.36 14.34 -13.22
N SER A 99 6.05 14.56 -13.25
CA SER A 99 5.28 15.02 -12.08
C SER A 99 5.30 14.04 -10.90
N ARG A 100 5.86 12.83 -11.09
CA ARG A 100 5.80 11.72 -10.12
C ARG A 100 7.12 11.44 -9.40
N THR A 101 8.28 11.82 -9.95
CA THR A 101 9.59 11.65 -9.27
C THR A 101 9.67 12.44 -7.95
N THR A 102 8.89 13.51 -7.83
CA THR A 102 8.82 14.41 -6.66
C THR A 102 7.85 13.93 -5.56
N GLN A 103 7.07 12.87 -5.77
CA GLN A 103 6.13 12.32 -4.77
C GLN A 103 6.64 11.10 -4.02
N ARG A 104 7.97 10.86 -3.97
CA ARG A 104 8.53 9.91 -3.00
C ARG A 104 8.39 10.49 -1.59
N PRO A 105 7.59 9.91 -0.68
CA PRO A 105 7.93 10.06 0.72
C PRO A 105 9.26 9.33 0.90
N GLY A 106 10.25 10.00 1.47
CA GLY A 106 11.49 9.33 1.90
C GLY A 106 11.19 8.20 2.89
N PRO A 107 12.18 7.33 3.16
CA PRO A 107 12.05 6.31 4.20
C PRO A 107 11.64 6.90 5.55
#